data_AF-A0A8T1HN74-F1
#
_entry.id   AF-A0A8T1HN74-F1
#
_cell.length_a   1.000
_cell.length_b   1.000
_cell.length_c   1.000
_cell.angle_alpha   90.00
_cell.angle_beta   90.00
_cell.angle_gamma   90.00
#
_symmetry.space_group_name_H-M   'P 1'
#
loop_
_entity.id
_entity.type
_entity.pdbx_description
1 polymer ?
#
loop_
_entity_poly.entity_id
_entity_poly.type
_entity_poly.pdbx_seq_one_letter_code
_entity_poly.pdbx_strand_id
1 'polypeptide(L)'
;MPRAPPRLSSSTPPRRVATEEERQHVLDAYEAGDDWLTVARYNNVSRVTAYRLCKSGDPSPPPRGGARANCVKCTNEMVAALENYLEEDCTLTLVQLRDKIMDRFQVDVSTSTICAKLCEKLITLKQI
;
A
#
# COMPACT_ATOMS: atom_id res chain seq x y z
N MET A 1 42.68 -28.22 -20.91
CA MET A 1 41.69 -27.13 -20.75
C MET A 1 41.30 -27.05 -19.28
N PRO A 2 41.63 -25.98 -18.53
CA PRO A 2 41.21 -25.86 -17.14
C PRO A 2 39.75 -25.40 -17.07
N ARG A 3 38.94 -26.10 -16.28
CA ARG A 3 37.52 -25.84 -16.07
C ARG A 3 37.36 -24.59 -15.19
N ALA A 4 36.59 -23.61 -15.65
CA ALA A 4 36.27 -22.41 -14.88
C ALA A 4 35.48 -22.78 -13.60
N PRO A 5 35.70 -22.09 -12.47
CA PRO A 5 34.96 -22.35 -11.24
C PRO A 5 33.49 -21.89 -11.40
N PRO A 6 32.53 -22.60 -10.77
CA PRO A 6 31.13 -22.22 -10.83
C PRO A 6 30.91 -20.87 -10.15
N ARG A 7 30.16 -19.99 -10.82
CA ARG A 7 29.72 -18.71 -10.26
C ARG A 7 28.80 -18.99 -9.07
N LEU A 8 29.24 -18.65 -7.86
CA LEU A 8 28.37 -18.61 -6.68
C LEU A 8 27.29 -17.55 -6.94
N SER A 9 26.05 -18.00 -7.15
CA SER A 9 24.89 -17.12 -7.21
C SER A 9 24.68 -16.53 -5.81
N SER A 10 25.17 -15.32 -5.58
CA SER A 10 24.94 -14.56 -4.35
C SER A 10 23.52 -13.98 -4.37
N SER A 11 22.51 -14.84 -4.34
CA SER A 11 21.16 -14.41 -4.00
C SER A 11 21.15 -14.15 -2.51
N THR A 12 21.47 -12.92 -2.10
CA THR A 12 21.27 -12.50 -0.70
C THR A 12 19.78 -12.66 -0.40
N PRO A 13 19.39 -13.46 0.60
CA PRO A 13 17.99 -13.62 0.94
C PRO A 13 17.39 -12.24 1.26
N PRO A 14 16.12 -11.99 0.87
CA PRO A 14 15.48 -10.71 1.14
C PRO A 14 15.54 -10.41 2.62
N ARG A 15 15.98 -9.19 2.95
CA ARG A 15 16.17 -8.73 4.33
C ARG A 15 14.82 -8.85 5.07
N ARG A 16 14.70 -9.76 6.04
CA ARG A 16 13.50 -9.94 6.86
C ARG A 16 13.21 -8.62 7.58
N VAL A 17 11.95 -8.19 7.56
CA VAL A 17 11.52 -7.06 8.41
C VAL A 17 11.16 -7.65 9.76
N ALA A 18 11.62 -7.00 10.82
CA ALA A 18 11.31 -7.40 12.18
C ALA A 18 9.79 -7.41 12.41
N THR A 19 9.30 -8.41 13.12
CA THR A 19 7.88 -8.54 13.47
C THR A 19 7.48 -7.51 14.52
N GLU A 20 6.17 -7.41 14.78
CA GLU A 20 5.62 -6.57 15.85
C GLU A 20 6.27 -6.91 17.19
N GLU A 21 6.36 -8.21 17.51
CA GLU A 21 6.84 -8.70 18.80
C GLU A 21 8.33 -8.39 18.99
N GLU A 22 9.12 -8.58 17.92
CA GLU A 22 10.55 -8.24 17.88
C GLU A 22 10.78 -6.72 18.07
N ARG A 23 9.82 -5.88 17.62
CA ARG A 23 9.85 -4.43 17.82
C ARG A 23 9.35 -4.06 19.23
N GLN A 24 8.35 -4.74 19.75
CA GLN A 24 7.84 -4.55 21.11
C GLN A 24 8.94 -4.81 22.14
N HIS A 25 9.73 -5.88 21.99
CA HIS A 25 10.85 -6.15 22.90
C HIS A 25 11.89 -5.01 22.95
N VAL A 26 12.10 -4.30 21.84
CA VAL A 26 13.01 -3.14 21.79
C VAL A 26 12.39 -1.94 22.51
N LEU A 27 11.07 -1.75 22.43
CA LEU A 27 10.37 -0.71 23.17
C LEU A 27 10.37 -0.99 24.66
N ASP A 28 10.07 -2.23 25.08
CA ASP A 28 10.06 -2.61 26.49
C ASP A 28 11.42 -2.37 27.14
N ALA A 29 12.51 -2.73 26.46
CA ALA A 29 13.87 -2.47 26.92
C ALA A 29 14.20 -0.97 26.97
N TYR A 30 13.67 -0.18 26.03
CA TYR A 30 13.85 1.27 26.02
C TYR A 30 13.11 1.95 27.19
N GLU A 31 11.89 1.51 27.49
CA GLU A 31 11.09 2.02 28.61
C GLU A 31 11.66 1.60 29.97
N ALA A 32 12.23 0.39 30.06
CA ALA A 32 12.94 -0.08 31.25
C ALA A 32 14.30 0.64 31.49
N GLY A 33 14.81 1.37 30.50
CA GLY A 33 16.11 2.04 30.56
C GLY A 33 17.30 1.09 30.35
N ASP A 34 17.07 -0.11 29.82
CA ASP A 34 18.08 -1.13 29.54
C ASP A 34 18.84 -0.86 28.22
N ASP A 35 19.82 -1.71 27.88
CA ASP A 35 20.54 -1.65 26.61
C ASP A 35 19.70 -2.16 25.42
N TRP A 36 18.71 -1.34 25.05
CA TRP A 36 17.78 -1.58 23.95
C TRP A 36 18.46 -1.65 22.57
N LEU A 37 19.67 -1.11 22.39
CA LEU A 37 20.44 -1.23 21.13
C LEU A 37 20.97 -2.65 20.93
N THR A 38 21.38 -3.30 22.01
CA THR A 38 21.76 -4.71 21.99
C THR A 38 20.54 -5.60 21.73
N VAL A 39 19.40 -5.30 22.37
CA VAL A 39 18.11 -5.99 22.10
C VAL A 39 17.71 -5.84 20.63
N ALA A 40 17.82 -4.65 20.05
CA ALA A 40 17.53 -4.41 18.64
C ALA A 40 18.40 -5.27 17.70
N ARG A 41 19.71 -5.38 18.00
CA ARG A 41 20.63 -6.20 17.20
C ARG A 41 20.24 -7.68 17.22
N TYR A 42 19.87 -8.22 18.38
CA TYR A 42 19.44 -9.62 18.49
C TYR A 42 18.09 -9.88 17.80
N ASN A 43 17.19 -8.89 17.81
CA ASN A 43 15.89 -8.96 17.15
C ASN A 43 15.93 -8.56 15.66
N ASN A 44 17.11 -8.47 15.04
CA ASN A 44 17.29 -8.06 13.64
C ASN A 44 16.70 -6.68 13.29
N VAL A 45 16.50 -5.81 14.29
CA VAL A 45 16.07 -4.43 14.11
C VAL A 45 17.30 -3.57 13.85
N SER A 46 17.33 -2.91 12.70
CA SER A 46 18.46 -2.00 12.39
C SER A 46 18.52 -0.86 13.40
N ARG A 47 19.72 -0.35 13.71
CA ARG A 47 19.91 0.78 14.64
C ARG A 47 19.02 1.99 14.28
N VAL A 48 18.93 2.33 12.99
CA VAL A 48 18.08 3.43 12.50
C VAL A 48 16.59 3.14 12.75
N THR A 49 16.17 1.89 12.51
CA THR A 49 14.79 1.46 12.77
C THR A 49 14.46 1.50 14.25
N ALA A 50 15.40 1.08 15.11
CA ALA A 50 15.24 1.09 16.56
C ALA A 50 15.08 2.53 17.09
N TYR A 51 15.90 3.49 16.64
CA TYR A 51 15.70 4.90 17.02
C TYR A 51 14.35 5.45 16.56
N ARG A 52 13.92 5.13 15.33
CA ARG A 52 12.61 5.56 14.83
C ARG A 52 11.48 4.97 15.66
N LEU A 53 11.60 3.70 16.01
CA LEU A 53 10.67 2.96 16.86
C LEU A 53 10.56 3.59 18.26
N CYS A 54 11.68 3.82 18.96
CA CYS A 54 11.66 4.47 20.28
C CYS A 54 11.12 5.91 20.21
N LYS A 55 11.30 6.61 19.07
CA LYS A 55 10.73 7.94 18.86
C LYS A 55 9.22 7.90 18.58
N SER A 56 8.73 6.91 17.84
CA SER A 56 7.30 6.78 17.52
C SER A 56 6.49 6.12 18.63
N GLY A 57 7.11 5.24 19.43
CA GLY A 57 6.43 4.40 20.43
C GLY A 57 5.52 3.32 19.81
N ASP A 58 5.48 3.24 18.48
CA ASP A 58 4.62 2.33 17.73
C ASP A 58 5.42 1.10 17.25
N PRO A 59 5.17 -0.10 17.81
CA PRO A 59 5.81 -1.33 17.40
C PRO A 59 5.29 -1.83 16.05
N SER A 60 4.25 -1.19 15.48
CA SER A 60 3.67 -1.60 14.22
C SER A 60 4.68 -1.54 13.07
N PRO A 61 4.90 -2.66 12.35
CA PRO A 61 5.61 -2.61 11.09
C PRO A 61 4.88 -1.65 10.15
N PRO A 62 5.61 -0.75 9.46
CA PRO A 62 4.97 0.16 8.54
C PRO A 62 4.23 -0.62 7.43
N PRO A 63 3.06 -0.14 6.99
CA PRO A 63 2.31 -0.79 5.93
C PRO A 63 3.18 -0.91 4.68
N ARG A 64 3.18 -2.10 4.08
CA ARG A 64 3.97 -2.39 2.89
C ARG A 64 3.15 -2.10 1.65
N GLY A 65 3.64 -1.18 0.83
CA GLY A 65 2.97 -0.79 -0.41
C GLY A 65 1.78 0.14 -0.16
N GLY A 66 1.09 0.47 -1.23
CA GLY A 66 -0.02 1.43 -1.23
C GLY A 66 -0.12 2.14 -2.56
N ALA A 67 -1.34 2.55 -2.92
CA ALA A 67 -1.55 3.37 -4.09
C ALA A 67 -0.90 4.74 -3.85
N ARG A 68 0.03 5.14 -4.71
CA ARG A 68 0.55 6.51 -4.72
C ARG A 68 -0.56 7.41 -5.28
N ALA A 69 -0.90 8.49 -4.58
CA ALA A 69 -1.96 9.41 -5.02
C ALA A 69 -1.78 9.86 -6.49
N ASN A 70 -0.56 10.19 -6.90
CA ASN A 70 -0.23 10.58 -8.28
C ASN A 70 -0.35 9.45 -9.32
N CYS A 71 -0.50 8.20 -8.90
CA CYS A 71 -0.73 7.06 -9.78
C CYS A 71 -2.21 6.62 -9.83
N VAL A 72 -3.09 7.27 -9.06
CA VAL A 72 -4.52 6.96 -9.06
C VAL A 72 -5.16 7.69 -10.25
N LYS A 73 -5.52 6.93 -11.29
CA LYS A 73 -6.16 7.48 -12.50
C LYS A 73 -7.63 7.87 -12.32
N CYS A 74 -8.31 7.31 -11.33
CA CYS A 74 -9.73 7.59 -11.09
C CYS A 74 -9.89 8.10 -9.65
N THR A 75 -10.08 9.41 -9.51
CA THR A 75 -10.23 10.08 -8.22
C THR A 75 -11.66 9.92 -7.69
N ASN A 76 -11.87 10.18 -6.39
CA ASN A 76 -13.21 10.12 -5.80
C ASN A 76 -14.19 11.13 -6.44
N GLU A 77 -13.69 12.28 -6.89
CA GLU A 77 -14.50 13.28 -7.59
C GLU A 77 -15.02 12.75 -8.94
N MET A 78 -14.18 12.04 -9.69
CA MET A 78 -14.58 11.40 -10.94
C MET A 78 -15.64 10.32 -10.69
N VAL A 79 -15.53 9.57 -9.60
CA VAL A 79 -16.54 8.56 -9.21
C VAL A 79 -17.88 9.22 -8.87
N ALA A 80 -17.87 10.32 -8.11
CA ALA A 80 -19.10 11.07 -7.81
C ALA A 80 -19.76 11.65 -9.09
N ALA A 81 -18.96 12.11 -10.05
CA ALA A 81 -19.49 12.54 -11.35
C ALA A 81 -20.14 11.37 -12.12
N LEU A 82 -19.54 10.18 -12.10
CA LEU A 82 -20.11 8.98 -12.71
C LEU A 82 -21.44 8.57 -12.06
N GLU A 83 -21.54 8.67 -10.73
CA GLU A 83 -22.78 8.44 -9.99
C GLU A 83 -23.87 9.43 -10.44
N ASN A 84 -23.57 10.72 -10.47
CA ASN A 84 -24.53 11.74 -10.93
C ASN A 84 -25.01 11.48 -12.37
N TYR A 85 -24.11 11.09 -13.28
CA TYR A 85 -24.52 10.76 -14.66
C TYR A 85 -25.47 9.56 -14.72
N LEU A 86 -25.27 8.56 -13.87
CA LEU A 86 -26.15 7.39 -13.80
C LEU A 86 -27.47 7.66 -13.07
N GLU A 87 -27.48 8.61 -12.13
CA GLU A 87 -28.71 9.12 -11.50
C GLU A 87 -29.57 9.92 -12.50
N GLU A 88 -28.93 10.72 -13.37
CA GLU A 88 -29.62 11.45 -14.44
C GLU A 88 -30.10 10.52 -15.56
N ASP A 89 -29.25 9.59 -16.01
CA ASP A 89 -29.58 8.61 -17.06
C ASP A 89 -28.90 7.26 -16.81
N CYS A 90 -29.68 6.31 -16.30
CA CYS A 90 -29.20 4.96 -16.01
C CYS A 90 -28.99 4.08 -17.26
N THR A 91 -29.35 4.56 -18.45
CA THR A 91 -29.13 3.83 -19.71
C THR A 91 -27.73 4.06 -20.31
N LEU A 92 -26.95 4.97 -19.71
CA LEU A 92 -25.59 5.26 -20.14
C LEU A 92 -24.69 4.03 -20.06
N THR A 93 -24.04 3.73 -21.17
CA THR A 93 -23.05 2.67 -21.26
C THR A 93 -21.71 3.11 -20.65
N LEU A 94 -20.89 2.14 -20.25
CA LEU A 94 -19.54 2.41 -19.72
C LEU A 94 -18.64 3.19 -20.69
N VAL A 95 -18.86 3.05 -22.01
CA VAL A 95 -18.13 3.80 -23.04
C VAL A 95 -18.54 5.27 -23.02
N GLN A 96 -19.84 5.55 -22.94
CA GLN A 96 -20.35 6.93 -22.84
C GLN A 96 -19.91 7.60 -21.53
N LEU A 97 -19.88 6.85 -20.43
CA LEU A 97 -19.36 7.33 -19.15
C LEU A 97 -17.86 7.66 -19.21
N ARG A 98 -17.06 6.83 -19.89
CA ARG A 98 -15.65 7.14 -20.16
C ARG A 98 -15.52 8.45 -20.94
N ASP A 99 -16.29 8.60 -22.01
CA ASP A 99 -16.18 9.77 -22.88
C ASP A 99 -16.57 11.05 -22.13
N LYS A 100 -17.59 11.00 -21.26
CA LYS A 100 -17.96 12.10 -20.34
C LYS A 100 -16.85 12.43 -19.33
N ILE A 101 -16.17 11.42 -18.79
CA ILE A 101 -15.04 11.63 -17.88
C ILE A 101 -13.84 12.25 -18.62
N MET A 102 -13.56 11.78 -19.83
CA MET A 102 -12.50 12.35 -20.67
C MET A 102 -12.79 13.82 -20.98
N ASP A 103 -14.02 14.16 -21.35
CA ASP A 103 -14.42 15.54 -21.65
C ASP A 103 -14.24 16.47 -20.44
N ARG A 104 -14.77 16.07 -19.28
CA ARG A 104 -14.78 16.91 -18.08
C ARG A 104 -13.44 16.99 -17.34
N PHE A 105 -12.75 15.86 -17.18
CA PHE A 105 -11.55 15.76 -16.35
C PHE A 105 -10.25 15.66 -17.16
N GLN A 106 -10.34 15.50 -18.48
CA GLN A 106 -9.18 15.29 -19.37
C GLN A 106 -8.32 14.09 -18.96
N VAL A 107 -8.97 13.06 -18.40
CA VAL A 107 -8.33 11.82 -17.96
C VAL A 107 -8.95 10.65 -18.71
N ASP A 108 -8.10 9.89 -19.40
CA ASP A 108 -8.49 8.63 -20.03
C ASP A 108 -8.50 7.49 -19.00
N VAL A 109 -9.69 6.94 -18.75
CA VAL A 109 -9.94 5.86 -17.81
C VAL A 109 -10.52 4.67 -18.56
N SER A 110 -10.00 3.46 -18.32
CA SER A 110 -10.56 2.28 -18.95
C SER A 110 -11.98 2.00 -18.45
N THR A 111 -12.81 1.43 -19.31
CA THR A 111 -14.18 1.00 -18.94
C THR A 111 -14.16 -0.03 -17.80
N SER A 112 -13.13 -0.87 -17.71
CA SER A 112 -12.92 -1.79 -16.59
C SER A 112 -12.69 -1.07 -15.27
N THR A 113 -11.93 0.04 -15.26
CA THR A 113 -11.72 0.84 -14.05
C THR A 113 -13.01 1.55 -13.63
N ILE A 114 -13.78 2.07 -14.58
CA ILE A 114 -15.10 2.67 -14.31
C ILE A 114 -16.04 1.62 -13.71
N CYS A 115 -16.14 0.44 -14.34
CA CYS A 115 -16.96 -0.66 -13.85
C CYS A 115 -16.55 -1.07 -12.43
N ALA A 116 -15.26 -1.31 -12.18
CA ALA A 116 -14.78 -1.68 -10.86
C ALA A 116 -15.13 -0.64 -9.78
N LYS A 117 -15.00 0.66 -10.10
CA LYS A 117 -15.32 1.75 -9.17
C LYS A 117 -16.81 1.90 -8.90
N LEU A 118 -17.64 1.76 -9.94
CA LEU A 118 -19.10 1.75 -9.78
C LEU A 118 -19.56 0.51 -8.98
N CYS A 119 -18.99 -0.67 -9.24
CA CYS A 119 -19.26 -1.87 -8.45
C CYS A 119 -18.87 -1.69 -6.98
N GLU A 120 -17.69 -1.12 -6.69
CA GLU A 120 -17.25 -0.82 -5.32
C GLU A 120 -18.26 0.06 -4.58
N LYS A 121 -18.90 1.01 -5.26
CA LYS A 121 -19.90 1.90 -4.67
C LYS A 121 -21.28 1.26 -4.56
N LEU A 122 -21.78 0.68 -5.65
CA LEU A 122 -23.14 0.14 -5.75
C LEU A 122 -23.33 -1.19 -4.99
N ILE A 123 -22.27 -1.99 -4.82
CA ILE A 123 -22.33 -3.28 -4.08
C ILE A 123 -22.23 -3.07 -2.57
N THR A 124 -21.99 -1.85 -2.06
CA THR A 124 -21.97 -1.58 -0.60
C THR A 124 -23.35 -1.61 0.08
N LEU A 125 -24.40 -2.05 -0.63
CA LEU A 125 -25.68 -2.42 -0.01
C LEU A 125 -25.48 -3.56 0.99
N LYS A 126 -25.61 -3.22 2.28
CA LYS A 126 -25.57 -4.14 3.42
C LYS A 126 -26.58 -5.28 3.20
N GLN A 127 -26.13 -6.54 3.27
CA GLN A 127 -27.04 -7.64 3.59
C GLN A 127 -27.64 -7.33 4.97
N ILE A 128 -28.95 -7.07 5.01
CA ILE A 128 -29.76 -7.11 6.22
C ILE A 128 -30.18 -8.57 6.43
#